data_AF-A0A7M7PE41-F1
#
_entry.id   AF-A0A7M7PE41-F1
#
_cell.length_a   1.000
_cell.length_b   1.000
_cell.length_c   1.000
_cell.angle_alpha   90.00
_cell.angle_beta   90.00
_cell.angle_gamma   90.00
#
_symmetry.space_group_name_H-M   'P 1'
#
loop_
_entity.id
_entity.type
_entity.pdbx_description
1 polymer ?
#
loop_
_entity_poly.entity_id
_entity_poly.type
_entity_poly.pdbx_seq_one_letter_code
_entity_poly.pdbx_strand_id
1 'polypeptide(L)'
;MTEENVTSTPEHRHIAESDVGHIEELTESERIQNTDSNGSTHGKGNVSEAAEDKSSVKVLPTIAKISQGITREEITKVKSSALGITYSMWDFGGQEIYYITHPLFLSWRSLYILVIPLHLELSDKAPREEGDQEHLEGSAVRTHRTILELIHFWLMSVYTHAVPDSNLDSTYEPKVLLIGTFAGKEGPVINEEKVTAKFQELKDRLGSNPYWKQVLSPMLGIDNQFSEDSEVNTIQDRIDGLIQDSEYMKVRKPTMWRTFLTEIESRDLNSLTVTEARPKMERLGINKDKVDDVLKFYHDIGHLIYHQGCELIVLKPQFLNSIVSNIITVIDDKKMGGDLREYWRNLKGKGVLSIELIEAVLKEQNEDHDQLDYIIDMMIKFDLICEIPDMSGVG
;
A
#
# COMPACT_ATOMS: atom_id res chain seq x y z
N MET A 1 23.21 24.69 51.60
CA MET A 1 24.00 23.97 52.61
C MET A 1 23.04 22.93 53.17
N THR A 2 23.14 21.63 52.91
CA THR A 2 24.27 20.75 52.60
C THR A 2 23.76 19.55 51.79
N GLU A 3 24.60 19.06 50.89
CA GLU A 3 24.48 17.78 50.19
C GLU A 3 24.57 16.61 51.17
N GLU A 4 23.95 15.47 50.85
CA GLU A 4 24.57 14.16 51.09
C GLU A 4 24.02 13.10 50.12
N ASN A 5 24.94 12.57 49.31
CA ASN A 5 24.80 11.39 48.46
C ASN A 5 24.79 10.12 49.32
N VAL A 6 23.91 9.17 49.01
CA VAL A 6 24.13 7.76 49.36
C VAL A 6 23.84 6.88 48.15
N THR A 7 24.92 6.38 47.57
CA THR A 7 25.00 5.25 46.66
C THR A 7 24.65 3.94 47.38
N SER A 8 23.78 3.11 46.80
CA SER A 8 23.59 1.72 47.21
C SER A 8 23.50 0.79 45.98
N THR A 9 24.52 -0.01 45.78
CA THR A 9 24.50 -1.27 45.02
C THR A 9 23.69 -2.35 45.76
N PRO A 10 23.06 -3.28 45.04
CA PRO A 10 23.03 -4.68 45.47
C PRO A 10 23.44 -5.61 44.31
N GLU A 11 24.52 -6.36 44.46
CA GLU A 11 24.53 -7.78 44.87
C GLU A 11 23.94 -8.76 43.83
N HIS A 12 24.87 -9.46 43.19
CA HIS A 12 24.66 -10.69 42.43
C HIS A 12 23.96 -11.76 43.26
N ARG A 13 22.91 -12.36 42.69
CA ARG A 13 22.49 -13.73 43.01
C ARG A 13 22.30 -14.53 41.73
N HIS A 14 23.13 -15.56 41.59
CA HIS A 14 22.96 -16.69 40.69
C HIS A 14 21.64 -17.42 40.95
N ILE A 15 20.86 -17.69 39.90
CA ILE A 15 19.94 -18.84 39.85
C ILE A 15 20.01 -19.44 38.43
N ALA A 16 19.94 -20.77 38.42
CA ALA A 16 20.31 -21.77 37.44
C ALA A 16 19.66 -21.71 36.03
N GLU A 17 20.43 -22.29 35.11
CA GLU A 17 20.10 -22.78 33.78
C GLU A 17 19.05 -23.91 33.82
N SER A 18 18.11 -23.93 32.85
CA SER A 18 17.58 -25.18 32.28
C SER A 18 16.80 -24.91 30.98
N ASP A 19 17.14 -25.75 29.98
CA ASP A 19 16.33 -26.22 28.85
C ASP A 19 16.24 -25.37 27.56
N VAL A 20 17.31 -25.47 26.78
CA VAL A 20 17.33 -25.31 25.32
C VAL A 20 16.96 -26.66 24.68
N GLY A 21 15.79 -26.73 24.05
CA GLY A 21 15.38 -27.87 23.23
C GLY A 21 16.00 -27.81 21.84
N HIS A 22 16.95 -28.71 21.58
CA HIS A 22 17.33 -29.16 20.24
C HIS A 22 16.17 -29.92 19.58
N ILE A 23 15.86 -29.62 18.33
CA ILE A 23 15.25 -30.60 17.41
C ILE A 23 16.01 -30.55 16.09
N GLU A 24 16.44 -31.74 15.70
CA GLU A 24 17.42 -32.11 14.69
C GLU A 24 16.90 -32.03 13.25
N GLU A 25 17.85 -31.87 12.32
CA GLU A 25 17.73 -32.24 10.91
C GLU A 25 17.28 -33.69 10.74
N LEU A 26 16.33 -33.92 9.83
CA LEU A 26 16.08 -35.25 9.27
C LEU A 26 15.97 -35.14 7.75
N THR A 27 17.07 -35.47 7.08
CA THR A 27 17.08 -36.03 5.73
C THR A 27 16.75 -37.51 5.82
N GLU A 28 15.76 -38.02 5.09
CA GLU A 28 15.80 -39.40 4.62
C GLU A 28 14.97 -39.59 3.36
N SER A 29 15.65 -40.21 2.41
CA SER A 29 15.25 -40.77 1.12
C SER A 29 14.27 -41.94 1.29
N GLU A 30 13.34 -42.13 0.35
CA GLU A 30 12.79 -43.44 -0.05
C GLU A 30 11.90 -43.22 -1.30
N ARG A 31 12.32 -43.56 -2.52
CA ARG A 31 12.39 -44.89 -3.16
C ARG A 31 11.01 -45.59 -3.26
N ILE A 32 10.38 -45.48 -4.43
CA ILE A 32 9.49 -46.54 -4.97
C ILE A 32 9.87 -46.81 -6.43
N GLN A 33 10.34 -48.03 -6.66
CA GLN A 33 10.49 -48.70 -7.96
C GLN A 33 9.17 -49.39 -8.32
N ASN A 34 8.83 -49.42 -9.61
CA ASN A 34 8.16 -50.50 -10.36
C ASN A 34 8.26 -50.10 -11.85
N THR A 35 9.09 -50.69 -12.73
CA THR A 35 8.92 -52.00 -13.44
C THR A 35 7.48 -52.17 -13.94
N ASP A 36 7.13 -52.29 -15.23
CA ASP A 36 7.77 -53.09 -16.29
C ASP A 36 7.27 -52.74 -17.71
N SER A 37 8.18 -52.94 -18.69
CA SER A 37 8.01 -53.59 -20.00
C SER A 37 7.02 -53.06 -21.07
N ASN A 38 7.53 -52.56 -22.22
CA ASN A 38 7.85 -53.37 -23.42
C ASN A 38 8.08 -52.51 -24.69
N GLY A 39 9.06 -52.88 -25.53
CA GLY A 39 9.04 -52.58 -26.98
C GLY A 39 10.29 -51.96 -27.63
N SER A 40 11.33 -52.77 -27.83
CA SER A 40 12.55 -52.51 -28.64
C SER A 40 12.24 -52.26 -30.13
N THR A 41 12.95 -51.40 -30.89
CA THR A 41 14.22 -51.74 -31.56
C THR A 41 14.82 -50.55 -32.35
N HIS A 42 16.13 -50.29 -32.20
CA HIS A 42 17.17 -49.96 -33.22
C HIS A 42 18.29 -49.00 -32.73
N GLY A 43 19.37 -49.59 -32.21
CA GLY A 43 20.74 -49.49 -32.76
C GLY A 43 21.58 -48.18 -32.76
N LYS A 44 22.47 -48.05 -31.76
CA LYS A 44 23.90 -47.59 -31.75
C LYS A 44 24.24 -46.22 -32.38
N GLY A 45 24.68 -45.16 -31.66
CA GLY A 45 25.92 -44.99 -30.84
C GLY A 45 26.95 -44.17 -31.65
N ASN A 46 27.62 -43.09 -31.22
CA ASN A 46 27.94 -42.50 -29.92
C ASN A 46 28.33 -41.00 -30.04
N VAL A 47 27.90 -40.22 -29.03
CA VAL A 47 28.59 -39.15 -28.25
C VAL A 47 29.09 -37.86 -28.94
N SER A 48 28.40 -36.74 -28.65
CA SER A 48 29.01 -35.53 -28.06
C SER A 48 27.93 -34.75 -27.28
N GLU A 49 28.30 -34.32 -26.07
CA GLU A 49 27.48 -33.71 -25.01
C GLU A 49 26.65 -32.50 -25.45
N ALA A 50 25.34 -32.53 -25.16
CA ALA A 50 24.50 -31.34 -25.05
C ALA A 50 24.29 -31.06 -23.56
N ALA A 51 24.79 -29.91 -23.10
CA ALA A 51 24.48 -29.35 -21.80
C ALA A 51 23.03 -28.82 -21.84
N GLU A 52 22.11 -29.50 -21.16
CA GLU A 52 20.79 -28.95 -20.88
C GLU A 52 20.87 -28.00 -19.68
N ASP A 53 20.53 -26.76 -20.00
CA ASP A 53 20.34 -25.59 -19.15
C ASP A 53 19.30 -25.87 -18.05
N LYS A 54 19.72 -25.79 -16.78
CA LYS A 54 18.81 -25.71 -15.63
C LYS A 54 18.46 -24.24 -15.38
N SER A 55 17.47 -23.72 -16.10
CA SER A 55 16.85 -22.44 -15.81
C SER A 55 15.33 -22.60 -15.58
N SER A 56 14.95 -23.38 -14.57
CA SER A 56 13.59 -23.34 -14.02
C SER A 56 13.41 -22.09 -13.13
N VAL A 57 13.46 -20.91 -13.75
CA VAL A 57 12.90 -19.69 -13.17
C VAL A 57 11.38 -19.80 -13.29
N LYS A 58 10.71 -19.93 -12.14
CA LYS A 58 9.25 -19.83 -12.04
C LYS A 58 8.81 -18.41 -12.45
N VAL A 59 8.59 -18.21 -13.74
CA VAL A 59 7.85 -17.07 -14.26
C VAL A 59 6.37 -17.36 -14.02
N LEU A 60 5.84 -16.84 -12.91
CA LEU A 60 4.44 -16.41 -12.66
C LEU A 60 4.26 -16.19 -11.15
N PRO A 61 4.31 -14.92 -10.71
CA PRO A 61 3.08 -14.23 -10.27
C PRO A 61 3.04 -12.74 -10.65
N THR A 62 3.76 -12.31 -11.70
CA THR A 62 3.88 -10.89 -12.07
C THR A 62 2.58 -10.29 -12.62
N ILE A 63 1.75 -11.08 -13.30
CA ILE A 63 0.51 -10.58 -13.93
C ILE A 63 -0.57 -10.24 -12.89
N ALA A 64 -0.64 -10.96 -11.77
CA ALA A 64 -1.61 -10.68 -10.71
C ALA A 64 -1.26 -9.45 -9.86
N LYS A 65 0.04 -9.11 -9.75
CA LYS A 65 0.50 -7.90 -9.03
C LYS A 65 0.27 -6.61 -9.82
N ILE A 66 0.28 -6.68 -11.16
CA ILE A 66 0.05 -5.52 -12.04
C ILE A 66 -1.43 -5.08 -12.03
N SER A 67 -2.37 -5.96 -11.64
CA SER A 67 -3.82 -5.71 -11.76
C SER A 67 -4.50 -5.14 -10.50
N GLN A 68 -3.78 -4.90 -9.41
CA GLN A 68 -4.41 -4.51 -8.13
C GLN A 68 -4.31 -3.03 -7.79
N GLY A 69 -3.46 -2.25 -8.46
CA GLY A 69 -3.33 -0.80 -8.27
C GLY A 69 -2.81 -0.33 -6.92
N ILE A 70 -3.07 -1.07 -5.84
CA ILE A 70 -2.61 -0.83 -4.48
C ILE A 70 -2.36 -2.19 -3.83
N THR A 71 -1.18 -2.37 -3.25
CA THR A 71 -0.87 -3.52 -2.39
C THR A 71 -0.52 -3.07 -0.98
N ARG A 72 -0.85 -3.89 0.02
CA ARG A 72 -0.53 -3.64 1.43
C ARG A 72 0.25 -4.83 1.95
N GLU A 73 1.42 -4.57 2.52
CA GLU A 73 2.23 -5.57 3.20
C GLU A 73 2.53 -5.10 4.63
N GLU A 74 2.20 -5.93 5.62
CA GLU A 74 2.61 -5.66 7.01
C GLU A 74 4.06 -6.11 7.19
N ILE A 75 4.93 -5.18 7.60
CA ILE A 75 6.35 -5.44 7.77
C ILE A 75 6.64 -5.62 9.26
N THR A 76 6.72 -6.88 9.68
CA THR A 76 6.94 -7.26 11.09
C THR A 76 8.40 -7.53 11.43
N LYS A 77 9.29 -7.64 10.43
CA LYS A 77 10.73 -7.86 10.60
C LYS A 77 11.53 -6.68 10.06
N VAL A 78 11.57 -5.60 10.83
CA VAL A 78 12.50 -4.48 10.64
C VAL A 78 13.45 -4.42 11.83
N LYS A 79 14.65 -3.87 11.64
CA LYS A 79 15.64 -3.61 12.70
C LYS A 79 15.02 -2.91 13.93
N SER A 80 13.98 -2.10 13.70
CA SER A 80 13.13 -1.42 14.69
C SER A 80 12.30 -2.32 15.63
N SER A 81 12.40 -3.65 15.55
CA SER A 81 11.80 -4.56 16.55
C SER A 81 12.26 -4.24 18.00
N ALA A 82 13.46 -3.68 18.17
CA ALA A 82 13.98 -3.21 19.46
C ALA A 82 13.24 -1.98 20.02
N LEU A 83 12.55 -1.21 19.17
CA LEU A 83 11.80 -0.01 19.53
C LEU A 83 10.30 -0.30 19.75
N GLY A 84 9.86 -1.53 19.49
CA GLY A 84 8.44 -1.92 19.60
C GLY A 84 7.52 -1.24 18.58
N ILE A 85 8.07 -0.75 17.46
CA ILE A 85 7.31 -0.13 16.37
C ILE A 85 6.92 -1.19 15.35
N THR A 86 5.66 -1.16 14.91
CA THR A 86 5.13 -1.98 13.81
C THR A 86 4.91 -1.11 12.58
N TYR A 87 5.38 -1.58 11.42
CA TYR A 87 5.21 -0.89 10.14
C TYR A 87 4.19 -1.60 9.26
N SER A 88 3.29 -0.83 8.64
CA SER A 88 2.44 -1.29 7.54
C SER A 88 2.81 -0.48 6.30
N MET A 89 3.18 -1.15 5.22
CA MET A 89 3.57 -0.50 3.98
C MET A 89 2.46 -0.64 2.93
N TRP A 90 2.18 0.47 2.26
CA TRP A 90 1.25 0.56 1.16
C TRP A 90 2.04 0.90 -0.09
N ASP A 91 1.96 0.03 -1.10
CA ASP A 91 2.55 0.26 -2.42
C ASP A 91 1.44 0.65 -3.39
N PHE A 92 1.48 1.91 -3.84
CA PHE A 92 0.52 2.47 -4.78
C PHE A 92 1.10 2.35 -6.19
N GLY A 93 0.44 1.55 -7.02
CA GLY A 93 0.76 1.42 -8.44
C GLY A 93 0.64 2.77 -9.14
N GLY A 94 1.65 3.10 -9.95
CA GLY A 94 1.73 4.39 -10.66
C GLY A 94 0.75 4.59 -11.81
N GLN A 95 -0.24 3.71 -12.00
CA GLN A 95 -1.21 3.80 -13.10
C GLN A 95 -2.28 4.85 -12.78
N GLU A 96 -2.49 5.82 -13.68
CA GLU A 96 -3.36 6.97 -13.42
C GLU A 96 -4.81 6.59 -13.07
N ILE A 97 -5.26 5.43 -13.54
CA ILE A 97 -6.61 4.95 -13.28
C ILE A 97 -6.88 4.72 -11.81
N TYR A 98 -5.88 4.32 -11.01
CA TYR A 98 -6.06 4.09 -9.59
C TYR A 98 -5.98 5.34 -8.75
N TYR A 99 -5.63 6.49 -9.32
CA TYR A 99 -5.51 7.74 -8.55
C TYR A 99 -6.84 8.21 -7.96
N ILE A 100 -7.97 7.78 -8.54
CA ILE A 100 -9.30 7.99 -7.97
C ILE A 100 -9.42 7.42 -6.56
N THR A 101 -8.63 6.39 -6.21
CA THR A 101 -8.69 5.74 -4.90
C THR A 101 -7.87 6.44 -3.82
N HIS A 102 -7.08 7.48 -4.15
CA HIS A 102 -6.25 8.20 -3.18
C HIS A 102 -6.99 8.68 -1.92
N PRO A 103 -8.23 9.25 -2.02
CA PRO A 103 -8.98 9.67 -0.84
C PRO A 103 -9.23 8.56 0.19
N LEU A 104 -9.21 7.29 -0.22
CA LEU A 104 -9.46 6.15 0.68
C LEU A 104 -8.28 5.83 1.59
N PHE A 105 -7.06 6.11 1.15
CA PHE A 105 -5.84 5.56 1.75
C PHE A 105 -4.86 6.63 2.24
N LEU A 106 -4.95 7.86 1.74
CA LEU A 106 -4.06 8.93 2.16
C LEU A 106 -4.56 9.54 3.48
N SER A 107 -3.72 9.51 4.53
CA SER A 107 -4.01 10.08 5.84
C SER A 107 -2.80 10.78 6.45
N TRP A 108 -3.08 11.74 7.33
CA TRP A 108 -2.11 12.59 8.00
C TRP A 108 -1.14 11.84 8.94
N ARG A 109 -1.51 10.67 9.48
CA ARG A 109 -0.64 9.85 10.35
C ARG A 109 0.29 8.90 9.59
N SER A 110 0.48 9.16 8.30
CA SER A 110 1.35 8.36 7.44
C SER A 110 2.63 9.11 7.06
N LEU A 111 3.71 8.35 6.91
CA LEU A 111 4.93 8.78 6.24
C LEU A 111 4.83 8.35 4.78
N TYR A 112 4.98 9.31 3.87
CA TYR A 112 5.00 9.06 2.45
C TYR A 112 6.43 8.97 1.95
N ILE A 113 6.70 8.00 1.08
CA ILE A 113 7.98 7.85 0.41
C ILE A 113 7.71 7.96 -1.09
N LEU A 114 8.22 9.01 -1.71
CA LEU A 114 8.12 9.18 -3.16
C LEU A 114 9.47 8.86 -3.80
N VAL A 115 9.47 7.83 -4.63
CA VAL A 115 10.66 7.32 -5.31
C VAL A 115 10.79 7.98 -6.69
N ILE A 116 11.94 8.61 -6.95
CA ILE A 116 12.18 9.40 -8.17
C ILE A 116 13.32 8.76 -8.98
N PRO A 117 13.11 8.46 -10.27
CA PRO A 117 14.20 7.97 -11.13
C PRO A 117 15.19 9.11 -11.44
N LEU A 118 16.39 9.06 -10.84
CA LEU A 118 17.43 10.09 -11.05
C LEU A 118 18.20 9.94 -12.36
N HIS A 119 18.04 8.82 -13.07
CA HIS A 119 18.66 8.61 -14.37
C HIS A 119 17.90 9.31 -15.52
N LEU A 120 16.71 9.85 -15.25
CA LEU A 120 15.87 10.55 -16.21
C LEU A 120 15.82 12.06 -15.90
N GLU A 121 15.58 12.88 -16.91
CA GLU A 121 15.37 14.31 -16.74
C GLU A 121 13.95 14.63 -16.28
N LEU A 122 13.77 15.70 -15.50
CA LEU A 122 12.44 16.06 -14.99
C LEU A 122 11.42 16.37 -16.10
N SER A 123 11.92 16.78 -17.27
CA SER A 123 11.14 17.00 -18.49
C SER A 123 10.82 15.73 -19.27
N ASP A 124 11.49 14.61 -18.98
CA ASP A 124 11.25 13.35 -19.67
C ASP A 124 9.85 12.84 -19.33
N LYS A 125 9.22 12.20 -20.31
CA LYS A 125 7.96 11.49 -20.10
C LYS A 125 8.22 10.33 -19.14
N ALA A 126 7.33 10.15 -18.17
CA ALA A 126 7.43 9.02 -17.26
C ALA A 126 7.49 7.71 -18.08
N PRO A 127 8.42 6.79 -17.74
CA PRO A 127 8.67 5.60 -18.54
C PRO A 127 7.40 4.79 -18.71
N ARG A 128 7.13 4.42 -19.96
CA ARG A 128 6.07 3.49 -20.36
C ARG A 128 6.71 2.12 -20.33
N GLU A 129 6.26 1.22 -19.46
CA GLU A 129 6.63 -0.18 -19.65
C GLU A 129 5.88 -0.71 -20.87
N GLU A 130 6.52 -0.65 -22.04
CA GLU A 130 6.05 -1.25 -23.28
C GLU A 130 7.29 -1.83 -23.99
N GLY A 131 7.51 -3.14 -23.87
CA GLY A 131 8.03 -3.85 -25.02
C GLY A 131 6.96 -3.80 -26.10
N ASP A 132 7.27 -3.10 -27.19
CA ASP A 132 6.54 -2.99 -28.45
C ASP A 132 5.43 -4.05 -28.68
N GLN A 133 4.15 -3.66 -28.54
CA GLN A 133 3.05 -4.29 -29.30
C GLN A 133 1.80 -3.39 -29.34
N GLU A 134 1.36 -3.09 -30.55
CA GLU A 134 0.25 -2.18 -30.91
C GLU A 134 -1.15 -2.60 -30.42
N HIS A 135 -1.32 -3.66 -29.64
CA HIS A 135 -2.66 -4.12 -29.25
C HIS A 135 -2.69 -4.69 -27.84
N LEU A 136 -2.86 -3.81 -26.84
CA LEU A 136 -3.40 -4.17 -25.54
C LEU A 136 -4.70 -3.37 -25.33
N GLU A 137 -5.83 -4.01 -25.65
CA GLU A 137 -7.12 -3.62 -25.13
C GLU A 137 -7.17 -4.02 -23.65
N GLY A 138 -6.95 -3.06 -22.74
CA GLY A 138 -7.11 -3.28 -21.31
C GLY A 138 -6.12 -2.52 -20.42
N SER A 139 -6.65 -1.49 -19.76
CA SER A 139 -6.44 -1.20 -18.33
C SER A 139 -5.07 -0.76 -17.77
N ALA A 140 -4.24 -0.04 -18.51
CA ALA A 140 -3.39 0.95 -17.88
C ALA A 140 -3.49 2.22 -18.71
N VAL A 141 -4.25 3.20 -18.22
CA VAL A 141 -4.26 4.54 -18.82
C VAL A 141 -2.82 5.04 -18.81
N ARG A 142 -2.25 5.13 -20.01
CA ARG A 142 -0.92 5.68 -20.27
C ARG A 142 -0.83 7.04 -19.60
N THR A 143 0.12 7.23 -18.67
CA THR A 143 0.41 8.58 -18.21
C THR A 143 1.06 9.37 -19.34
N HIS A 144 0.51 10.53 -19.64
CA HIS A 144 1.11 11.48 -20.60
C HIS A 144 2.06 12.45 -19.91
N ARG A 145 2.26 12.28 -18.60
CA ARG A 145 2.95 13.22 -17.73
C ARG A 145 4.47 13.11 -17.85
N THR A 146 5.14 14.24 -17.64
CA THR A 146 6.56 14.24 -17.34
C THR A 146 6.83 13.75 -15.92
N ILE A 147 8.09 13.46 -15.61
CA ILE A 147 8.50 13.11 -14.24
C ILE A 147 8.18 14.26 -13.27
N LEU A 148 8.42 15.52 -13.67
CA LEU A 148 8.07 16.68 -12.86
C LEU A 148 6.56 16.74 -12.57
N GLU A 149 5.73 16.51 -13.58
CA GLU A 149 4.27 16.53 -13.46
C GLU A 149 3.76 15.39 -12.57
N LEU A 150 4.42 14.22 -12.63
CA LEU A 150 4.10 13.09 -11.76
C LEU A 150 4.47 13.39 -10.29
N ILE A 151 5.66 13.96 -10.04
CA ILE A 151 6.08 14.37 -8.69
C ILE A 151 5.13 15.43 -8.14
N HIS A 152 4.83 16.45 -8.95
CA HIS A 152 3.85 17.48 -8.59
C HIS A 152 2.50 16.86 -8.23
N PHE A 153 2.00 15.92 -9.05
CA PHE A 153 0.73 15.26 -8.83
C PHE A 153 0.68 14.46 -7.50
N TRP A 154 1.73 13.69 -7.20
CA TRP A 154 1.79 12.92 -5.96
C TRP A 154 1.91 13.80 -4.72
N LEU A 155 2.75 14.84 -4.77
CA LEU A 155 2.86 15.80 -3.67
C LEU A 155 1.55 16.55 -3.44
N MET A 156 0.86 16.95 -4.52
CA MET A 156 -0.46 17.55 -4.45
C MET A 156 -1.50 16.58 -3.87
N SER A 157 -1.45 15.30 -4.25
CA SER A 157 -2.38 14.28 -3.72
C SER A 157 -2.23 14.12 -2.22
N VAL A 158 -1.00 14.01 -1.71
CA VAL A 158 -0.73 13.98 -0.26
C VAL A 158 -1.24 15.26 0.40
N TYR A 159 -0.98 16.42 -0.21
CA TYR A 159 -1.44 17.68 0.35
C TYR A 159 -2.96 17.80 0.42
N THR A 160 -3.67 17.40 -0.63
CA THR A 160 -5.13 17.51 -0.71
C THR A 160 -5.84 16.50 0.18
N HIS A 161 -5.37 15.26 0.24
CA HIS A 161 -6.10 14.17 0.90
C HIS A 161 -5.59 13.84 2.29
N ALA A 162 -4.30 14.06 2.58
CA ALA A 162 -3.71 13.73 3.88
C ALA A 162 -3.48 14.94 4.78
N VAL A 163 -3.57 16.19 4.31
CA VAL A 163 -3.47 17.35 5.20
C VAL A 163 -4.85 17.70 5.74
N PRO A 164 -5.05 17.75 7.07
CA PRO A 164 -6.35 18.10 7.64
C PRO A 164 -6.80 19.54 7.33
N ASP A 165 -8.10 19.74 7.11
CA ASP A 165 -8.77 21.01 6.70
C ASP A 165 -8.72 22.20 7.70
N SER A 166 -7.81 22.20 8.69
CA SER A 166 -7.50 23.24 9.70
C SER A 166 -8.09 23.08 11.13
N ASN A 167 -7.34 23.67 12.09
CA ASN A 167 -7.36 23.62 13.57
C ASN A 167 -6.47 22.57 14.27
N LEU A 168 -5.83 21.67 13.54
CA LEU A 168 -4.68 20.94 14.10
C LEU A 168 -3.45 21.84 14.00
N ASP A 169 -2.71 21.93 15.10
CA ASP A 169 -1.40 22.56 15.15
C ASP A 169 -0.53 21.99 14.01
N SER A 170 0.32 22.81 13.40
CA SER A 170 1.23 22.46 12.27
C SER A 170 2.12 21.22 12.54
N THR A 171 2.08 20.74 13.77
CA THR A 171 2.68 19.53 14.30
C THR A 171 2.00 18.23 13.82
N TYR A 172 0.78 18.29 13.29
CA TYR A 172 0.01 17.12 12.80
C TYR A 172 -0.15 17.12 11.27
N GLU A 173 0.97 17.27 10.56
CA GLU A 173 1.00 17.24 9.09
C GLU A 173 1.74 15.98 8.57
N PRO A 174 1.25 15.35 7.49
CA PRO A 174 1.96 14.24 6.85
C PRO A 174 3.33 14.69 6.36
N LYS A 175 4.29 13.77 6.32
CA LYS A 175 5.64 14.04 5.81
C LYS A 175 5.90 13.21 4.57
N VAL A 176 6.63 13.79 3.62
CA VAL A 176 7.05 13.14 2.38
C VAL A 176 8.57 13.09 2.34
N LEU A 177 9.12 11.87 2.34
CA LEU A 177 10.52 11.61 2.08
C LEU A 177 10.71 11.38 0.57
N LEU A 178 11.49 12.25 -0.09
CA LEU A 178 11.89 12.02 -1.47
C LEU A 178 13.16 11.17 -1.51
N ILE A 179 13.08 10.05 -2.23
CA ILE A 179 14.19 9.13 -2.46
C ILE A 179 14.44 9.04 -3.95
N GLY A 180 15.56 9.58 -4.41
CA GLY A 180 16.03 9.41 -5.76
C GLY A 180 16.74 8.08 -5.95
N THR A 181 16.43 7.34 -7.01
CA THR A 181 17.03 6.03 -7.31
C THR A 181 17.69 6.00 -8.69
N PHE A 182 18.76 5.22 -8.84
CA PHE A 182 19.39 4.93 -10.12
C PHE A 182 18.97 3.54 -10.61
N ALA A 183 18.40 3.44 -11.82
CA ALA A 183 17.97 2.17 -12.39
C ALA A 183 19.09 1.52 -13.22
N GLY A 184 19.72 0.49 -12.68
CA GLY A 184 20.10 -0.74 -13.40
C GLY A 184 21.31 -0.74 -14.35
N LYS A 185 22.26 -1.63 -14.01
CA LYS A 185 23.23 -2.40 -14.85
C LYS A 185 24.30 -1.67 -15.65
N GLU A 186 24.07 -0.44 -16.13
CA GLU A 186 25.08 0.36 -16.82
C GLU A 186 24.90 1.86 -16.48
N GLY A 187 25.20 2.28 -15.26
CA GLY A 187 25.09 3.68 -14.84
C GLY A 187 25.87 3.97 -13.56
N PRO A 188 26.42 5.18 -13.38
CA PRO A 188 27.59 5.41 -12.54
C PRO A 188 27.25 5.25 -11.06
N VAL A 189 28.28 4.89 -10.27
CA VAL A 189 28.40 5.21 -8.84
C VAL A 189 27.65 6.52 -8.57
N ILE A 190 26.76 6.53 -7.56
CA ILE A 190 25.98 7.70 -7.15
C ILE A 190 26.86 8.95 -7.26
N ASN A 191 26.58 9.79 -8.26
CA ASN A 191 27.27 11.06 -8.37
C ASN A 191 26.51 12.05 -7.50
N GLU A 192 27.03 12.30 -6.30
CA GLU A 192 26.43 13.21 -5.31
C GLU A 192 26.15 14.61 -5.90
N GLU A 193 26.99 15.11 -6.81
CA GLU A 193 26.77 16.40 -7.47
C GLU A 193 25.53 16.35 -8.38
N LYS A 194 25.34 15.26 -9.15
CA LYS A 194 24.15 15.09 -10.00
C LYS A 194 22.87 14.93 -9.16
N VAL A 195 22.95 14.17 -8.06
CA VAL A 195 21.83 14.02 -7.11
C VAL A 195 21.46 15.39 -6.54
N THR A 196 22.45 16.14 -6.05
CA THR A 196 22.27 17.47 -5.47
C THR A 196 21.69 18.44 -6.50
N ALA A 197 22.19 18.43 -7.74
CA ALA A 197 21.71 19.28 -8.82
C ALA A 197 20.23 18.99 -9.16
N LYS A 198 19.83 17.72 -9.29
CA LYS A 198 18.43 17.35 -9.57
C LYS A 198 17.50 17.71 -8.42
N PHE A 199 17.93 17.52 -7.18
CA PHE A 199 17.15 17.93 -6.01
C PHE A 199 17.04 19.45 -5.87
N GLN A 200 18.08 20.19 -6.23
CA GLN A 200 18.02 21.64 -6.30
C GLN A 200 17.06 22.10 -7.41
N GLU A 201 17.11 21.48 -8.59
CA GLU A 201 16.17 21.76 -9.67
C GLU A 201 14.71 21.49 -9.24
N LEU A 202 14.45 20.36 -8.58
CA LEU A 202 13.12 20.05 -8.02
C LEU A 202 12.65 21.13 -7.06
N LYS A 203 13.54 21.58 -6.16
CA LYS A 203 13.23 22.66 -5.22
C LYS A 203 12.97 23.99 -5.94
N ASP A 204 13.73 24.32 -6.97
CA ASP A 204 13.53 25.55 -7.74
C ASP A 204 12.19 25.53 -8.50
N ARG A 205 11.80 24.35 -9.01
CA ARG A 205 10.58 24.17 -9.82
C ARG A 205 9.32 24.03 -8.98
N LEU A 206 9.39 23.36 -7.83
CA LEU A 206 8.23 22.99 -7.02
C LEU A 206 8.21 23.63 -5.63
N GLY A 207 9.32 24.23 -5.17
CA GLY A 207 9.50 24.71 -3.80
C GLY A 207 8.61 25.86 -3.37
N SER A 208 8.04 26.61 -4.32
CA SER A 208 7.07 27.68 -4.03
C SER A 208 5.64 27.19 -3.79
N ASN A 209 5.37 25.89 -4.02
CA ASN A 209 4.03 25.33 -3.86
C ASN A 209 3.72 25.06 -2.37
N PRO A 210 2.45 25.17 -1.94
CA PRO A 210 2.08 25.00 -0.54
C PRO A 210 2.38 23.61 0.00
N TYR A 211 2.31 22.57 -0.85
CA TYR A 211 2.62 21.19 -0.49
C TYR A 211 4.12 20.94 -0.20
N TRP A 212 5.00 21.89 -0.52
CA TRP A 212 6.44 21.68 -0.35
C TRP A 212 6.84 21.62 1.12
N LYS A 213 6.05 22.20 2.03
CA LYS A 213 6.28 22.12 3.48
C LYS A 213 6.21 20.68 4.04
N GLN A 214 5.56 19.76 3.32
CA GLN A 214 5.53 18.34 3.65
C GLN A 214 6.83 17.62 3.26
N VAL A 215 7.61 18.15 2.32
CA VAL A 215 8.84 17.52 1.82
C VAL A 215 9.96 17.61 2.85
N LEU A 216 10.51 16.47 3.24
CA LEU A 216 11.58 16.37 4.21
C LEU A 216 12.95 16.68 3.60
N SER A 217 13.77 17.40 4.37
CA SER A 217 15.20 17.64 4.09
C SER A 217 16.08 16.84 5.05
N PRO A 218 17.22 16.28 4.62
CA PRO A 218 17.71 16.24 3.23
C PRO A 218 16.89 15.26 2.36
N MET A 219 16.88 15.44 1.04
CA MET A 219 16.40 14.37 0.13
C MET A 219 17.51 13.30 0.01
N LEU A 220 17.16 12.04 -0.25
CA LEU A 220 18.15 10.94 -0.30
C LEU A 220 18.33 10.43 -1.73
N GLY A 221 19.57 10.21 -2.17
CA GLY A 221 19.87 9.46 -3.39
C GLY A 221 20.42 8.08 -3.02
N ILE A 222 19.90 7.02 -3.65
CA ILE A 222 20.36 5.64 -3.46
C ILE A 222 20.61 4.92 -4.78
N ASP A 223 21.50 3.92 -4.74
CA ASP A 223 21.72 2.98 -5.83
C ASP A 223 20.81 1.75 -5.62
N ASN A 224 20.09 1.34 -6.65
CA ASN A 224 19.26 0.14 -6.58
C ASN A 224 20.09 -1.16 -6.63
N GLN A 225 21.39 -1.06 -6.94
CA GLN A 225 22.35 -2.15 -6.77
C GLN A 225 22.81 -2.19 -5.31
N PHE A 226 21.89 -2.52 -4.40
CA PHE A 226 22.17 -2.67 -2.97
C PHE A 226 23.31 -3.68 -2.77
N SER A 227 24.54 -3.20 -2.62
CA SER A 227 25.71 -4.06 -2.34
C SER A 227 26.01 -4.16 -0.86
N GLU A 228 25.48 -3.25 -0.03
CA GLU A 228 25.77 -3.18 1.39
C GLU A 228 24.52 -2.88 2.22
N ASP A 229 24.32 -3.63 3.31
CA ASP A 229 23.24 -3.42 4.29
C ASP A 229 23.28 -2.00 4.91
N SER A 230 24.39 -1.26 4.78
CA SER A 230 24.65 0.04 5.39
C SER A 230 23.70 1.16 4.90
N GLU A 231 23.42 1.24 3.59
CA GLU A 231 22.55 2.27 3.01
C GLU A 231 21.09 2.04 3.40
N VAL A 232 20.62 0.78 3.30
CA VAL A 232 19.28 0.38 3.73
C VAL A 232 19.09 0.65 5.23
N ASN A 233 20.09 0.31 6.05
CA ASN A 233 20.09 0.62 7.48
C ASN A 233 20.01 2.13 7.73
N THR A 234 20.68 2.96 6.93
CA THR A 234 20.64 4.42 7.08
C THR A 234 19.25 4.98 6.76
N ILE A 235 18.59 4.47 5.72
CA ILE A 235 17.19 4.84 5.43
C ILE A 235 16.27 4.39 6.56
N GLN A 236 16.42 3.17 7.05
CA GLN A 236 15.63 2.64 8.16
C GLN A 236 15.82 3.47 9.42
N ASP A 237 17.06 3.74 9.83
CA ASP A 237 17.37 4.54 11.01
C ASP A 237 16.78 5.96 10.88
N ARG A 238 16.75 6.52 9.66
CA ARG A 238 16.10 7.80 9.38
C ARG A 238 14.57 7.72 9.49
N ILE A 239 13.95 6.69 8.91
CA ILE A 239 12.50 6.47 9.01
C ILE A 239 12.13 6.30 10.50
N ASP A 240 12.85 5.45 11.23
CA ASP A 240 12.65 5.22 12.66
C ASP A 240 12.73 6.54 13.44
N GLY A 241 13.74 7.37 13.19
CA GLY A 241 13.88 8.68 13.83
C GLY A 241 12.70 9.62 13.51
N LEU A 242 12.30 9.71 12.24
CA LEU A 242 11.16 10.53 11.81
C LEU A 242 9.85 10.10 12.49
N ILE A 243 9.63 8.79 12.60
CA ILE A 243 8.43 8.23 13.22
C ILE A 243 8.45 8.44 14.73
N GLN A 244 9.58 8.19 15.39
CA GLN A 244 9.74 8.43 16.83
C GLN A 244 9.50 9.88 17.22
N ASP A 245 10.01 10.82 16.42
CA ASP A 245 9.89 12.24 16.70
C ASP A 245 8.49 12.81 16.41
N SER A 246 7.66 12.07 15.66
CA SER A 246 6.32 12.50 15.28
C SER A 246 5.39 12.69 16.48
N GLU A 247 4.56 13.74 16.44
CA GLU A 247 3.63 14.01 17.54
C GLU A 247 2.57 12.92 17.70
N TYR A 248 2.14 12.28 16.61
CA TYR A 248 1.11 11.23 16.70
C TYR A 248 1.62 9.97 17.42
N MET A 249 2.93 9.67 17.37
CA MET A 249 3.51 8.55 18.13
C MET A 249 3.62 8.82 19.63
N LYS A 250 3.61 10.09 20.06
CA LYS A 250 3.65 10.49 21.48
C LYS A 250 2.28 10.35 22.16
N VAL A 251 1.20 10.21 21.40
CA VAL A 251 -0.18 10.12 21.91
C VAL A 251 -0.51 8.70 22.33
N ARG A 252 -0.64 8.46 23.64
CA ARG A 252 -1.10 7.18 24.17
C ARG A 252 -2.60 6.97 23.92
N LYS A 253 -2.98 5.75 23.53
CA LYS A 253 -4.38 5.32 23.38
C LYS A 253 -4.77 4.27 24.42
N PRO A 254 -6.05 4.20 24.82
CA PRO A 254 -6.52 3.19 25.76
C PRO A 254 -6.31 1.76 25.22
N THR A 255 -5.90 0.83 26.07
CA THR A 255 -5.70 -0.58 25.70
C THR A 255 -6.97 -1.23 25.13
N MET A 256 -8.15 -0.78 25.58
CA MET A 256 -9.44 -1.28 25.10
C MET A 256 -9.65 -1.05 23.59
N TRP A 257 -9.02 -0.02 23.01
CA TRP A 257 -9.06 0.21 21.56
C TRP A 257 -8.32 -0.93 20.84
N ARG A 258 -7.13 -1.30 21.33
CA ARG A 258 -6.34 -2.42 20.79
C ARG A 258 -7.11 -3.75 20.91
N THR A 259 -7.76 -3.99 22.05
CA THR A 259 -8.59 -5.18 22.23
C THR A 259 -9.72 -5.24 21.21
N PHE A 260 -10.39 -4.10 20.95
CA PHE A 260 -11.42 -4.02 19.91
C PHE A 260 -10.86 -4.35 18.51
N LEU A 261 -9.71 -3.78 18.14
CA LEU A 261 -9.07 -4.08 16.85
C LEU A 261 -8.77 -5.58 16.71
N THR A 262 -8.18 -6.21 17.72
CA THR A 262 -7.91 -7.65 17.71
C THR A 262 -9.18 -8.49 17.59
N GLU A 263 -10.29 -8.08 18.20
CA GLU A 263 -11.59 -8.77 18.06
C GLU A 263 -12.19 -8.69 16.65
N ILE A 264 -11.90 -7.64 15.89
CA ILE A 264 -12.40 -7.49 14.51
C ILE A 264 -11.43 -8.09 13.49
N GLU A 265 -10.12 -8.00 13.70
CA GLU A 265 -9.08 -8.59 12.82
C GLU A 265 -9.03 -10.12 12.92
N SER A 266 -9.40 -10.71 14.05
CA SER A 266 -9.49 -12.18 14.23
C SER A 266 -10.63 -12.82 13.44
N ARG A 267 -11.52 -12.02 12.84
CA ARG A 267 -12.64 -12.49 12.03
C ARG A 267 -12.26 -12.41 10.56
N ASP A 268 -12.66 -13.42 9.81
CA ASP A 268 -12.51 -13.40 8.35
C ASP A 268 -13.67 -12.63 7.71
N LEU A 269 -13.73 -11.32 7.96
CA LEU A 269 -14.76 -10.41 7.43
C LEU A 269 -14.10 -9.30 6.61
N ASN A 270 -14.72 -8.95 5.49
CA ASN A 270 -14.26 -7.85 4.65
C ASN A 270 -14.71 -6.49 5.18
N SER A 271 -15.87 -6.44 5.83
CA SER A 271 -16.50 -5.25 6.38
C SER A 271 -17.31 -5.55 7.66
N LEU A 272 -17.75 -4.49 8.32
CA LEU A 272 -18.65 -4.49 9.48
C LEU A 272 -19.45 -3.19 9.48
N THR A 273 -20.65 -3.18 10.05
CA THR A 273 -21.40 -1.94 10.27
C THR A 273 -21.06 -1.29 11.63
N VAL A 274 -21.24 0.02 11.75
CA VAL A 274 -21.12 0.75 13.02
C VAL A 274 -22.12 0.21 14.04
N THR A 275 -23.32 -0.17 13.61
CA THR A 275 -24.36 -0.82 14.42
C THR A 275 -23.89 -2.14 15.02
N GLU A 276 -23.14 -2.94 14.27
CA GLU A 276 -22.56 -4.18 14.79
C GLU A 276 -21.29 -3.95 15.64
N ALA A 277 -20.52 -2.90 15.35
CA ALA A 277 -19.31 -2.56 16.08
C ALA A 277 -19.61 -1.98 17.47
N ARG A 278 -20.66 -1.15 17.58
CA ARG A 278 -20.99 -0.39 18.79
C ARG A 278 -21.20 -1.27 20.03
N PRO A 279 -22.01 -2.35 20.01
CA PRO A 279 -22.14 -3.24 21.17
C PRO A 279 -20.82 -3.90 21.57
N LYS A 280 -19.93 -4.20 20.62
CA LYS A 280 -18.61 -4.78 20.91
C LYS A 280 -17.74 -3.78 21.68
N MET A 281 -17.69 -2.54 21.20
CA MET A 281 -17.00 -1.43 21.85
C MET A 281 -17.56 -1.14 23.26
N GLU A 282 -18.89 -1.12 23.41
CA GLU A 282 -19.55 -0.90 24.70
C GLU A 282 -19.20 -1.97 25.73
N ARG A 283 -19.18 -3.26 25.33
CA ARG A 283 -18.76 -4.37 26.21
C ARG A 283 -17.31 -4.24 26.66
N LEU A 284 -16.46 -3.64 25.85
CA LEU A 284 -15.06 -3.36 26.18
C LEU A 284 -14.90 -2.08 27.02
N GLY A 285 -15.97 -1.37 27.37
CA GLY A 285 -15.91 -0.13 28.15
C GLY A 285 -15.54 1.12 27.34
N ILE A 286 -15.65 1.07 26.00
CA ILE A 286 -15.51 2.25 25.15
C ILE A 286 -16.84 3.01 25.14
N ASN A 287 -16.80 4.29 25.51
CA ASN A 287 -18.00 5.13 25.55
C ASN A 287 -18.59 5.35 24.15
N LYS A 288 -19.92 5.54 24.09
CA LYS A 288 -20.66 5.69 22.82
C LYS A 288 -20.22 6.92 22.01
N ASP A 289 -19.79 7.99 22.67
CA ASP A 289 -19.26 9.21 22.05
C ASP A 289 -17.84 9.04 21.49
N LYS A 290 -17.18 7.90 21.78
CA LYS A 290 -15.81 7.60 21.33
C LYS A 290 -15.74 6.62 20.16
N VAL A 291 -16.87 6.15 19.66
CA VAL A 291 -16.91 5.19 18.53
C VAL A 291 -16.20 5.78 17.31
N ASP A 292 -16.57 6.99 16.88
CA ASP A 292 -15.96 7.64 15.71
C ASP A 292 -14.48 7.94 15.94
N ASP A 293 -14.08 8.35 17.16
CA ASP A 293 -12.69 8.60 17.51
C ASP A 293 -11.81 7.34 17.35
N VAL A 294 -12.35 6.17 17.73
CA VAL A 294 -11.67 4.87 17.59
C VAL A 294 -11.54 4.49 16.11
N LEU A 295 -12.64 4.56 15.37
CA LEU A 295 -12.68 4.16 13.95
C LEU A 295 -11.81 5.09 13.11
N LYS A 296 -11.91 6.40 13.31
CA LYS A 296 -11.06 7.40 12.65
C LYS A 296 -9.59 7.19 12.99
N PHE A 297 -9.27 6.82 14.23
CA PHE A 297 -7.89 6.50 14.58
C PHE A 297 -7.35 5.33 13.75
N TYR A 298 -8.11 4.24 13.62
CA TYR A 298 -7.70 3.07 12.85
C TYR A 298 -7.71 3.30 11.34
N HIS A 299 -8.57 4.18 10.84
CA HIS A 299 -8.50 4.68 9.48
C HIS A 299 -7.19 5.45 9.23
N ASP A 300 -6.86 6.39 10.13
CA ASP A 300 -5.69 7.25 9.94
C ASP A 300 -4.36 6.49 9.92
N ILE A 301 -4.29 5.34 10.62
CA ILE A 301 -3.11 4.47 10.63
C ILE A 301 -3.21 3.30 9.63
N GLY A 302 -4.27 3.28 8.80
CA GLY A 302 -4.43 2.33 7.69
C GLY A 302 -4.80 0.90 8.09
N HIS A 303 -5.36 0.66 9.28
CA HIS A 303 -5.85 -0.68 9.65
C HIS A 303 -7.21 -1.01 9.01
N LEU A 304 -8.07 0.00 8.83
CA LEU A 304 -9.39 -0.11 8.22
C LEU A 304 -9.70 1.13 7.38
N ILE A 305 -10.80 1.13 6.61
CA ILE A 305 -11.33 2.34 5.97
C ILE A 305 -12.64 2.72 6.65
N TYR A 306 -12.73 3.98 7.06
CA TYR A 306 -13.91 4.57 7.69
C TYR A 306 -13.97 6.07 7.44
N HIS A 307 -15.16 6.57 7.13
CA HIS A 307 -15.45 8.00 7.10
C HIS A 307 -16.53 8.31 8.13
N GLN A 308 -16.40 9.45 8.83
CA GLN A 308 -17.39 9.84 9.83
C GLN A 308 -18.77 10.02 9.19
N GLY A 309 -19.78 9.38 9.77
CA GLY A 309 -21.15 9.38 9.25
C GLY A 309 -21.48 8.24 8.28
N CYS A 310 -20.49 7.45 7.84
CA CYS A 310 -20.76 6.18 7.17
C CYS A 310 -21.16 5.11 8.18
N GLU A 311 -22.09 4.24 7.78
CA GLU A 311 -22.42 3.04 8.55
C GLU A 311 -21.42 1.90 8.28
N LEU A 312 -20.81 1.85 7.10
CA LEU A 312 -19.84 0.81 6.73
C LEU A 312 -18.46 1.10 7.33
N ILE A 313 -17.83 0.02 7.83
CA ILE A 313 -16.43 -0.04 8.24
C ILE A 313 -15.80 -1.12 7.37
N VAL A 314 -14.84 -0.76 6.52
CA VAL A 314 -14.14 -1.74 5.68
C VAL A 314 -12.90 -2.23 6.44
N LEU A 315 -12.92 -3.50 6.85
CA LEU A 315 -11.87 -4.12 7.67
C LEU A 315 -10.66 -4.54 6.84
N LYS A 316 -10.90 -4.96 5.59
CA LYS A 316 -9.84 -5.30 4.64
C LYS A 316 -9.85 -4.25 3.54
N PRO A 317 -8.95 -3.26 3.54
CA PRO A 317 -9.02 -2.19 2.54
C PRO A 317 -8.86 -2.68 1.09
N GLN A 318 -8.24 -3.85 0.89
CA GLN A 318 -8.18 -4.55 -0.40
C GLN A 318 -9.56 -4.90 -0.97
N PHE A 319 -10.56 -5.09 -0.11
CA PHE A 319 -11.93 -5.33 -0.51
C PHE A 319 -12.54 -4.11 -1.23
N LEU A 320 -12.46 -2.92 -0.62
CA LEU A 320 -12.98 -1.72 -1.27
C LEU A 320 -12.15 -1.37 -2.51
N ASN A 321 -10.83 -1.57 -2.45
CA ASN A 321 -9.97 -1.40 -3.60
C ASN A 321 -10.39 -2.32 -4.76
N SER A 322 -10.74 -3.59 -4.50
CA SER A 322 -11.14 -4.52 -5.56
C SER A 322 -12.47 -4.11 -6.20
N ILE A 323 -13.42 -3.60 -5.42
CA ILE A 323 -14.69 -3.07 -5.94
C ILE A 323 -14.42 -1.87 -6.84
N VAL A 324 -13.73 -0.85 -6.32
CA VAL A 324 -13.46 0.38 -7.07
C VAL A 324 -12.62 0.07 -8.31
N SER A 325 -11.58 -0.76 -8.16
CA SER A 325 -10.78 -1.25 -9.28
C SER A 325 -11.66 -1.92 -10.32
N ASN A 326 -12.50 -2.90 -9.97
CA ASN A 326 -13.36 -3.59 -10.95
C ASN A 326 -14.30 -2.65 -11.71
N ILE A 327 -14.77 -1.58 -11.07
CA ILE A 327 -15.61 -0.55 -11.70
C ILE A 327 -14.78 0.27 -12.70
N ILE A 328 -13.56 0.67 -12.35
CA ILE A 328 -12.76 1.59 -13.16
C ILE A 328 -11.87 0.89 -14.20
N THR A 329 -11.32 -0.29 -13.90
CA THR A 329 -10.26 -0.94 -14.69
C THR A 329 -10.79 -1.86 -15.78
N VAL A 330 -11.93 -2.52 -15.57
CA VAL A 330 -12.33 -3.62 -16.44
C VAL A 330 -13.47 -3.26 -17.36
N ILE A 331 -13.10 -2.68 -18.51
CA ILE A 331 -13.97 -2.63 -19.68
C ILE A 331 -13.30 -3.38 -20.85
N ASP A 332 -13.08 -4.69 -20.66
CA ASP A 332 -12.78 -5.66 -21.73
C ASP A 332 -14.08 -5.95 -22.51
N ASP A 333 -13.95 -6.17 -23.82
CA ASP A 333 -15.00 -6.67 -24.71
C ASP A 333 -15.74 -7.90 -24.16
N LYS A 334 -15.08 -8.74 -23.34
CA LYS A 334 -15.71 -9.86 -22.61
C LYS A 334 -16.67 -9.40 -21.51
N LYS A 335 -16.35 -8.34 -20.75
CA LYS A 335 -17.27 -7.73 -19.77
C LYS A 335 -18.36 -6.90 -20.44
N MET A 336 -18.15 -6.45 -21.69
CA MET A 336 -19.17 -5.82 -22.53
C MET A 336 -20.19 -6.82 -23.15
N GLY A 337 -20.28 -8.06 -22.67
CA GLY A 337 -21.29 -9.04 -23.07
C GLY A 337 -22.61 -8.92 -22.30
N GLY A 338 -23.72 -9.39 -22.89
CA GLY A 338 -25.01 -9.57 -22.18
C GLY A 338 -25.76 -8.27 -21.84
N ASP A 339 -26.64 -8.37 -20.84
CA ASP A 339 -27.61 -7.32 -20.46
C ASP A 339 -26.95 -6.07 -19.86
N LEU A 340 -25.71 -6.16 -19.37
CA LEU A 340 -24.97 -5.05 -18.76
C LEU A 340 -24.18 -4.20 -19.76
N ARG A 341 -24.17 -4.59 -21.06
CA ARG A 341 -23.36 -3.93 -22.10
C ARG A 341 -23.63 -2.43 -22.21
N GLU A 342 -24.89 -2.02 -22.11
CA GLU A 342 -25.25 -0.61 -22.24
C GLU A 342 -24.71 0.22 -21.08
N TYR A 343 -24.80 -0.30 -19.85
CA TYR A 343 -24.26 0.37 -18.67
C TYR A 343 -22.74 0.52 -18.76
N TRP A 344 -22.00 -0.54 -19.15
CA TRP A 344 -20.56 -0.45 -19.35
C TRP A 344 -20.16 0.58 -20.42
N ARG A 345 -20.96 0.69 -21.50
CA ARG A 345 -20.74 1.71 -22.53
C ARG A 345 -21.00 3.12 -22.02
N ASN A 346 -22.03 3.32 -21.20
CA ASN A 346 -22.32 4.61 -20.58
C ASN A 346 -21.24 5.01 -19.57
N LEU A 347 -20.72 4.07 -18.79
CA LEU A 347 -19.57 4.32 -17.90
C LEU A 347 -18.34 4.74 -18.71
N LYS A 348 -17.96 3.96 -19.73
CA LYS A 348 -16.79 4.25 -20.59
C LYS A 348 -16.91 5.57 -21.34
N GLY A 349 -18.08 5.84 -21.93
CA GLY A 349 -18.29 6.95 -22.86
C GLY A 349 -18.74 8.26 -22.21
N LYS A 350 -19.39 8.18 -21.05
CA LYS A 350 -20.02 9.33 -20.38
C LYS A 350 -19.63 9.48 -18.91
N GLY A 351 -18.92 8.51 -18.32
CA GLY A 351 -18.63 8.51 -16.88
C GLY A 351 -19.86 8.24 -16.01
N VAL A 352 -20.93 7.65 -16.58
CA VAL A 352 -22.18 7.37 -15.84
C VAL A 352 -22.14 5.94 -15.30
N LEU A 353 -21.99 5.80 -13.99
CA LEU A 353 -22.07 4.53 -13.27
C LEU A 353 -23.52 4.25 -12.88
N SER A 354 -24.04 3.08 -13.28
CA SER A 354 -25.39 2.64 -12.88
C SER A 354 -25.32 1.73 -11.65
N ILE A 355 -26.41 1.68 -10.88
CA ILE A 355 -26.52 0.83 -9.69
C ILE A 355 -26.38 -0.65 -10.10
N GLU A 356 -26.93 -1.04 -11.25
CA GLU A 356 -26.86 -2.41 -11.78
C GLU A 356 -25.42 -2.87 -12.04
N LEU A 357 -24.51 -1.96 -12.40
CA LEU A 357 -23.09 -2.30 -12.53
C LEU A 357 -22.43 -2.55 -11.17
N ILE A 358 -22.74 -1.72 -10.18
CA ILE A 358 -22.21 -1.88 -8.82
C ILE A 358 -22.68 -3.22 -8.25
N GLU A 359 -23.98 -3.52 -8.38
CA GLU A 359 -24.55 -4.81 -7.97
C GLU A 359 -23.88 -5.99 -8.68
N ALA A 360 -23.62 -5.89 -9.98
CA ALA A 360 -22.95 -6.95 -10.73
C ALA A 360 -21.53 -7.19 -10.22
N VAL A 361 -20.77 -6.12 -9.97
CA VAL A 361 -19.41 -6.20 -9.42
C VAL A 361 -19.42 -6.81 -8.02
N LEU A 362 -20.39 -6.45 -7.17
CA LEU A 362 -20.51 -7.01 -5.81
C LEU A 362 -20.89 -8.50 -5.82
N LYS A 363 -21.79 -8.91 -6.72
CA LYS A 363 -22.14 -10.33 -6.92
C LYS A 363 -20.93 -11.18 -7.28
N GLU A 364 -20.03 -10.66 -8.12
CA GLU A 364 -18.78 -11.34 -8.50
C GLU A 364 -17.83 -11.56 -7.30
N GLN A 365 -17.94 -10.75 -6.24
CA GLN A 365 -17.13 -10.86 -5.02
C GLN A 365 -17.77 -11.76 -3.95
N ASN A 366 -18.92 -12.41 -4.22
CA ASN A 366 -19.71 -13.18 -3.25
C ASN A 366 -20.16 -12.38 -2.02
N GLU A 367 -20.34 -11.07 -2.16
CA GLU A 367 -20.81 -10.21 -1.07
C GLU A 367 -22.33 -10.16 -0.98
N ASP A 368 -22.81 -9.87 0.21
CA ASP A 368 -24.24 -9.72 0.49
C ASP A 368 -24.78 -8.43 -0.14
N HIS A 369 -25.99 -8.52 -0.72
CA HIS A 369 -26.69 -7.39 -1.32
C HIS A 369 -27.03 -6.30 -0.31
N ASP A 370 -27.15 -6.67 0.97
CA ASP A 370 -27.54 -5.78 2.06
C ASP A 370 -26.51 -4.68 2.37
N GLN A 371 -25.31 -4.73 1.77
CA GLN A 371 -24.27 -3.69 1.93
C GLN A 371 -24.19 -2.66 0.80
N LEU A 372 -24.95 -2.84 -0.29
CA LEU A 372 -24.86 -2.00 -1.49
C LEU A 372 -24.98 -0.50 -1.16
N ASP A 373 -26.03 -0.13 -0.44
CA ASP A 373 -26.32 1.26 -0.09
C ASP A 373 -25.18 1.88 0.75
N TYR A 374 -24.60 1.11 1.66
CA TYR A 374 -23.50 1.60 2.48
C TYR A 374 -22.18 1.72 1.71
N ILE A 375 -21.94 0.86 0.72
CA ILE A 375 -20.80 0.98 -0.19
C ILE A 375 -20.95 2.23 -1.06
N ILE A 376 -22.15 2.47 -1.61
CA ILE A 376 -22.45 3.66 -2.40
C ILE A 376 -22.26 4.93 -1.54
N ASP A 377 -22.82 4.97 -0.33
CA ASP A 377 -22.64 6.10 0.59
C ASP A 377 -21.16 6.34 0.88
N MET A 378 -20.40 5.29 1.17
CA MET A 378 -18.95 5.41 1.37
C MET A 378 -18.24 5.97 0.13
N MET A 379 -18.54 5.46 -1.06
CA MET A 379 -17.95 5.95 -2.31
C MET A 379 -18.28 7.43 -2.57
N ILE A 380 -19.49 7.88 -2.23
CA ILE A 380 -19.88 9.30 -2.30
C ILE A 380 -19.10 10.13 -1.28
N LYS A 381 -18.99 9.67 -0.02
CA LYS A 381 -18.29 10.39 1.05
C LYS A 381 -16.80 10.58 0.79
N PHE A 382 -16.18 9.64 0.07
CA PHE A 382 -14.80 9.73 -0.37
C PHE A 382 -14.64 10.40 -1.75
N ASP A 383 -15.69 11.03 -2.27
CA ASP A 383 -15.71 11.73 -3.57
C ASP A 383 -15.28 10.85 -4.76
N LEU A 384 -15.50 9.53 -4.67
CA LEU A 384 -15.23 8.59 -5.76
C LEU A 384 -16.31 8.66 -6.84
N ILE A 385 -17.55 8.90 -6.43
CA ILE A 385 -18.73 9.05 -7.29
C ILE A 385 -19.60 10.18 -6.76
N CYS A 386 -20.48 10.71 -7.62
CA CYS A 386 -21.49 11.67 -7.21
C CYS A 386 -22.83 11.29 -7.82
N GLU A 387 -23.92 11.61 -7.11
CA GLU A 387 -25.27 11.43 -7.63
C GLU A 387 -25.53 12.43 -8.77
N ILE A 388 -26.14 11.94 -9.84
CA ILE A 388 -26.62 12.80 -10.92
C ILE A 388 -27.97 13.37 -10.46
N PRO A 389 -28.12 14.70 -10.31
CA PRO A 389 -29.37 15.30 -9.86
C PRO A 389 -30.51 14.93 -10.80
N ASP A 390 -31.66 14.58 -10.21
CA ASP A 390 -32.86 14.25 -10.97
C ASP A 390 -33.38 15.52 -11.69
N MET A 391 -33.11 15.62 -12.99
CA MET A 391 -33.51 16.77 -13.83
C MET A 391 -35.02 16.77 -14.15
N SER A 392 -35.79 15.86 -13.54
CA SER A 392 -37.24 15.69 -13.76
C SER A 392 -38.13 16.77 -13.12
N GLY A 393 -37.54 17.74 -12.41
CA GLY A 393 -38.27 18.82 -11.72
C GLY A 393 -38.13 20.23 -12.31
N VAL A 394 -37.35 20.44 -13.37
CA VAL A 394 -37.19 21.77 -14.01
C VAL A 394 -38.02 21.81 -15.29
N GLY A 395 -39.34 21.93 -15.11
CA GLY A 395 -40.33 22.15 -16.17
C GLY A 395 -40.89 23.56 -16.16
#